data_AF-A0A3M1ZWJ8-F1
#
_entry.id   AF-A0A3M1ZWJ8-F1
#
_cell.length_a   1.000
_cell.length_b   1.000
_cell.length_c   1.000
_cell.angle_alpha   90.00
_cell.angle_beta   90.00
_cell.angle_gamma   90.00
#
_symmetry.space_group_name_H-M   'P 1'
#
loop_
_entity.id
_entity.type
_entity.pdbx_description
1 polymer ?
#
loop_
_entity_poly.entity_id
_entity_poly.type
_entity_poly.pdbx_seq_one_letter_code
_entity_poly.pdbx_strand_id
1 'polypeptide(L)'
;MAALISRALGWLHCPPWSLLIIAAIVLGLAPFTGEPHLIGKVRLLLQGELVRPIDIVDLFWHAWPMAWLVLRLLTSSTAASCRFPVR
;
A
#
# COMPACT_ATOMS: atom_id res chain seq x y z
N MET A 1 24.87 8.20 -2.59
CA MET A 1 23.79 7.43 -1.96
C MET A 1 22.40 7.99 -2.28
N ALA A 2 22.12 9.28 -2.08
CA ALA A 2 20.81 9.90 -2.38
C ALA A 2 20.33 9.69 -3.83
N ALA A 3 21.22 9.76 -4.82
CA ALA A 3 20.89 9.54 -6.24
C ALA A 3 20.57 8.08 -6.60
N LEU A 4 21.09 7.11 -5.83
CA LEU A 4 20.76 5.69 -6.01
C LEU A 4 19.37 5.39 -5.44
N ILE A 5 19.05 6.00 -4.29
CA ILE A 5 17.74 5.91 -3.63
C ILE A 5 16.66 6.57 -4.49
N SER A 6 16.89 7.77 -5.03
CA SER A 6 15.92 8.44 -5.89
C SER A 6 15.67 7.70 -7.23
N ARG A 7 16.68 7.04 -7.79
CA ARG A 7 16.50 6.14 -8.96
C ARG A 7 15.71 4.89 -8.60
N ALA A 8 15.97 4.31 -7.43
CA ALA A 8 15.30 3.13 -6.94
C ALA A 8 13.86 3.40 -6.49
N LEU A 9 13.46 4.63 -6.15
CA LEU A 9 12.08 4.96 -5.77
C LEU A 9 11.23 5.52 -6.94
N GLY A 10 11.82 5.78 -8.10
CA GLY A 10 11.10 6.32 -9.25
C GLY A 10 9.93 5.46 -9.73
N TRP A 11 10.04 4.13 -9.62
CA TRP A 11 8.97 3.20 -10.01
C TRP A 11 7.69 3.36 -9.17
N LEU A 12 7.77 3.89 -7.95
CA LEU A 12 6.61 4.15 -7.09
C LEU A 12 5.62 5.13 -7.73
N HIS A 13 6.08 5.95 -8.66
CA HIS A 13 5.31 6.97 -9.35
C HIS A 13 4.78 6.53 -10.72
N CYS A 14 5.08 5.30 -11.18
CA CYS A 14 4.62 4.79 -12.48
C CYS A 14 3.10 4.54 -12.56
N PRO A 15 2.42 3.98 -11.54
CA PRO A 15 0.98 3.83 -11.60
C PRO A 15 0.29 5.20 -11.69
N PRO A 16 -0.84 5.35 -12.41
CA PRO A 16 -1.62 6.58 -12.35
C PRO A 16 -2.24 6.75 -10.94
N TRP A 17 -2.42 8.00 -10.51
CA TRP A 17 -3.02 8.31 -9.20
C TRP A 17 -4.42 7.71 -9.04
N SER A 18 -5.22 7.77 -10.11
CA SER A 18 -6.58 7.19 -10.12
C SER A 18 -6.58 5.71 -9.77
N LEU A 19 -5.66 4.92 -10.34
CA LEU A 19 -5.55 3.50 -10.06
C LEU A 19 -5.20 3.22 -8.59
N LEU A 20 -4.21 3.93 -8.02
CA LEU A 20 -3.84 3.75 -6.61
C LEU A 20 -4.97 4.16 -5.66
N ILE A 21 -5.66 5.28 -5.95
CA ILE A 21 -6.77 5.76 -5.12
C ILE A 21 -7.94 4.77 -5.18
N ILE A 22 -8.32 4.31 -6.37
CA ILE A 22 -9.39 3.32 -6.52
C ILE A 22 -9.01 2.02 -5.81
N ALA A 23 -7.78 1.52 -5.99
CA ALA A 23 -7.31 0.32 -5.31
C ALA A 23 -7.33 0.47 -3.78
N ALA A 24 -6.87 1.60 -3.25
CA ALA A 24 -6.86 1.88 -1.81
C ALA A 24 -8.29 1.98 -1.22
N ILE A 25 -9.23 2.58 -1.95
CA ILE A 25 -10.63 2.65 -1.51
C ILE A 25 -11.27 1.28 -1.56
N VAL A 26 -11.14 0.56 -2.68
CA VAL A 26 -11.80 -0.73 -2.89
C VAL A 26 -11.27 -1.80 -1.93
N LEU A 27 -9.95 -1.93 -1.81
CA LEU A 27 -9.34 -2.91 -0.90
C LEU A 27 -9.38 -2.43 0.54
N GLY A 28 -9.16 -1.14 0.83
CA GLY A 28 -9.15 -0.65 2.21
C GLY A 28 -10.52 -0.68 2.89
N LEU A 29 -11.59 -0.48 2.13
CA LEU A 29 -12.97 -0.52 2.64
C LEU A 29 -13.65 -1.87 2.46
N ALA A 30 -12.97 -2.88 1.91
CA ALA A 30 -13.53 -4.21 1.83
C ALA A 30 -13.65 -4.85 3.23
N PRO A 31 -14.77 -5.53 3.54
CA PRO A 31 -15.98 -5.65 2.74
C PRO A 31 -16.89 -4.41 2.91
N PHE A 32 -17.56 -3.98 1.83
CA PHE A 32 -18.45 -2.79 1.86
C PHE A 32 -19.70 -2.96 2.76
N THR A 33 -19.92 -4.17 3.25
CA THR A 33 -21.01 -4.56 4.15
C THR A 33 -20.42 -5.28 5.35
N GLY A 34 -20.54 -4.70 6.55
CA GLY A 34 -19.99 -5.25 7.79
C GLY A 34 -18.78 -4.47 8.33
N GLU A 35 -18.02 -5.10 9.22
CA GLU A 35 -16.79 -4.51 9.77
C GLU A 35 -15.64 -4.65 8.75
N PRO A 36 -14.94 -3.56 8.39
CA PRO A 36 -13.81 -3.60 7.45
C PRO A 36 -12.77 -4.63 7.89
N HIS A 37 -12.28 -5.45 6.95
CA HIS A 37 -11.29 -6.49 7.24
C HIS A 37 -10.05 -5.91 7.94
N LEU A 38 -9.58 -4.76 7.47
CA LEU A 38 -8.46 -4.04 8.08
C LEU A 38 -8.64 -3.76 9.57
N ILE A 39 -9.80 -3.23 9.98
CA ILE A 39 -10.03 -2.83 11.38
C ILE A 39 -10.09 -4.07 12.27
N GLY A 40 -10.82 -5.10 11.85
CA GLY A 40 -10.91 -6.36 12.59
C GLY A 40 -9.55 -7.03 12.74
N LYS A 41 -8.74 -7.11 11.66
CA LYS A 41 -7.40 -7.72 11.71
C LYS A 41 -6.41 -6.90 12.53
N VAL A 42 -6.44 -5.56 12.45
CA VAL A 42 -5.61 -4.69 13.29
C VAL A 42 -5.94 -4.89 14.77
N ARG A 43 -7.23 -5.05 15.11
CA ARG A 43 -7.62 -5.36 16.49
C ARG A 43 -7.06 -6.70 16.96
N LEU A 44 -7.14 -7.75 16.13
CA LEU A 44 -6.53 -9.05 16.42
C LEU A 44 -5.02 -8.96 16.56
N LEU A 45 -4.36 -8.14 15.74
CA LEU A 45 -2.92 -7.88 15.83
C LEU A 45 -2.54 -7.22 17.16
N LEU A 46 -3.29 -6.19 17.58
CA LEU A 46 -3.06 -5.49 18.86
C LEU A 46 -3.34 -6.37 20.08
N GLN A 47 -4.22 -7.36 19.94
CA GLN A 47 -4.56 -8.32 20.98
C GLN A 47 -3.61 -9.54 21.00
N GLY A 48 -2.71 -9.68 20.03
CA GLY A 48 -1.81 -10.84 19.92
C GLY A 48 -2.49 -12.12 19.44
N GLU A 49 -3.73 -12.02 18.95
CA GLU A 49 -4.58 -13.15 18.51
C GLU A 49 -4.50 -13.38 16.98
N LEU A 50 -3.62 -12.65 16.27
CA LEU A 50 -3.41 -12.81 14.82
C LEU A 50 -2.53 -14.03 14.51
N VAL A 51 -3.01 -15.23 14.87
CA VAL A 51 -2.26 -16.49 14.76
C VAL A 51 -2.54 -17.22 13.46
N ARG A 52 -3.70 -16.97 12.84
CA ARG A 52 -4.09 -17.70 11.63
C ARG A 52 -3.36 -17.11 10.41
N PRO A 53 -2.69 -17.94 9.58
CA PRO A 53 -1.96 -17.45 8.41
C PRO A 53 -2.84 -16.65 7.44
N ILE A 54 -4.11 -17.04 7.30
CA ILE A 54 -5.07 -16.34 6.45
C ILE A 54 -5.33 -14.91 6.93
N ASP A 55 -5.32 -14.67 8.24
CA ASP A 55 -5.57 -13.35 8.83
C ASP A 55 -4.40 -12.40 8.61
N ILE A 56 -3.18 -12.94 8.60
CA ILE A 56 -1.94 -12.22 8.27
C ILE A 56 -1.95 -11.83 6.79
N VAL A 57 -2.22 -12.79 5.90
CA VAL A 57 -2.32 -12.53 4.45
C VAL A 57 -3.41 -11.52 4.16
N ASP A 58 -4.56 -11.61 4.82
CA ASP A 58 -5.67 -10.68 4.69
C ASP A 58 -5.26 -9.25 5.09
N LEU A 59 -4.60 -9.08 6.23
CA LEU A 59 -4.09 -7.78 6.67
C LEU A 59 -3.10 -7.18 5.65
N PHE A 60 -2.13 -7.96 5.18
CA PHE A 60 -1.17 -7.49 4.18
C PHE A 60 -1.86 -7.16 2.85
N TRP A 61 -2.81 -7.97 2.41
CA TRP A 61 -3.56 -7.79 1.17
C TRP A 61 -4.40 -6.52 1.16
N HIS A 62 -4.93 -6.13 2.31
CA HIS A 62 -5.70 -4.90 2.44
C HIS A 62 -4.81 -3.67 2.70
N ALA A 63 -3.67 -3.85 3.38
CA ALA A 63 -2.78 -2.75 3.75
C ALA A 63 -1.84 -2.28 2.63
N TRP A 64 -1.40 -3.16 1.71
CA TRP A 64 -0.38 -2.80 0.72
C TRP A 64 -0.76 -1.62 -0.21
N PRO A 65 -2.02 -1.44 -0.67
CA PRO A 65 -2.38 -0.31 -1.52
C PRO A 65 -2.35 1.01 -0.74
N MET A 66 -2.77 0.97 0.53
CA MET A 66 -2.73 2.12 1.43
C MET A 66 -1.29 2.49 1.76
N ALA A 67 -0.44 1.50 2.04
CA ALA A 67 0.99 1.71 2.27
C ALA A 67 1.66 2.32 1.04
N TRP A 68 1.36 1.85 -0.17
CA TRP A 68 1.88 2.45 -1.41
C TRP A 68 1.39 3.90 -1.56
N LEU A 69 0.11 4.17 -1.34
CA LEU A 69 -0.45 5.51 -1.44
C LEU A 69 0.23 6.48 -0.46
N VAL A 70 0.43 6.06 0.80
CA VAL A 70 1.18 6.84 1.81
C VAL A 70 2.62 7.06 1.38
N LEU A 71 3.33 6.02 0.93
CA LEU A 71 4.70 6.15 0.44
C LEU A 71 4.78 7.16 -0.71
N ARG A 72 3.85 7.10 -1.66
CA ARG A 72 3.80 8.02 -2.80
C ARG A 72 3.53 9.47 -2.37
N LEU A 73 2.72 9.70 -1.33
CA LEU A 73 2.47 11.03 -0.76
C LEU A 73 3.69 11.59 -0.02
N LEU A 74 4.41 10.74 0.71
CA LEU A 74 5.61 11.13 1.45
C LEU A 74 6.80 11.38 0.52
N THR A 75 6.80 10.81 -0.67
CA THR A 75 7.83 11.02 -1.70
C THR A 75 7.39 12.07 -2.71
N SER A 76 8.07 13.21 -2.77
CA SER A 76 7.78 14.24 -3.77
C SER A 76 8.06 13.72 -5.19
N SER A 77 7.03 13.70 -6.04
CA SER A 77 7.17 13.35 -7.45
C SER A 77 7.56 14.60 -8.25
N THR A 78 8.68 14.56 -8.97
CA THR A 78 8.83 15.40 -10.17
C THR A 78 8.17 14.69 -11.35
N ALA A 79 7.63 15.43 -12.32
CA ALA A 79 6.81 14.92 -13.43
C ALA A 79 7.45 13.79 -14.29
N ALA A 80 8.75 13.53 -14.13
CA ALA A 80 9.52 12.52 -14.88
C ALA A 80 10.06 11.36 -13.99
N SER A 81 9.33 11.02 -12.92
CA SER A 81 9.80 10.09 -11.90
C SER A 81 9.59 8.61 -12.23
N CYS A 82 8.66 8.25 -13.13
CA CYS A 82 8.56 6.87 -13.61
C CYS A 82 9.79 6.51 -14.44
N ARG A 83 10.78 5.92 -13.77
CA ARG A 83 12.02 5.47 -14.36
C ARG A 83 12.22 4.04 -13.90
N PHE A 84 11.91 3.09 -14.78
CA PHE A 84 12.24 1.70 -14.53
C PHE A 84 13.77 1.58 -14.46
N PRO A 85 14.31 0.84 -13.47
CA PRO A 85 15.69 0.44 -13.51
C PRO A 85 15.87 -0.61 -14.61
N VAL A 86 15.96 -0.17 -15.87
CA VAL A 86 16.52 -1.00 -16.95
C VAL A 86 18.02 -1.07 -16.71
N ARG A 87 18.48 -2.28 -16.40
CA ARG A 87 19.89 -2.60 -16.18
C ARG A 87 20.60 -2.69 -17.52
#